data_AF-A0ABD1NFC7-F1
#
_entry.id   AF-A0ABD1NFC7-F1
#
_cell.length_a   1.000
_cell.length_b   1.000
_cell.length_c   1.000
_cell.angle_alpha   90.00
_cell.angle_beta   90.00
_cell.angle_gamma   90.00
#
_symmetry.space_group_name_H-M   'P 1'
#
loop_
_entity.id
_entity.type
_entity.pdbx_description
1 polymer ?
#
loop_
_entity_poly.entity_id
_entity_poly.type
_entity_poly.pdbx_seq_one_letter_code
_entity_poly.pdbx_strand_id
1 'polypeptide(L)'
;MAEILKMFVALIEILKLPVIDKSNGSNFSSVSSVAVFSSAIFVVTLILIRLLYVIYCNSRPLSKRASKPVSTLIILGSGGHTAEMLNLLAVLQKDRFEPRFYIAGATDNMSLQKAQLLEISLIAENATRVPNTAQFMKIYRSREVGQSYITSVWTTLIAMVHALWLMIKIRPEVILCNGPGTCIPLCAIAFIFKVLGIRWSSIFYVESIARVRRLSLSGLLLYKLRMADQLYVQWPQLQHQYPRAIYVGRLM
;
A
#
# COMPACT_ATOMS: atom_id res chain seq x y z
N MET A 1 -22.87 -3.52 -12.93
CA MET A 1 -23.37 -4.87 -12.58
C MET A 1 -23.88 -5.59 -13.83
N ALA A 2 -24.89 -5.05 -14.54
CA ALA A 2 -25.44 -5.70 -15.74
C ALA A 2 -24.43 -5.89 -16.90
N GLU A 3 -23.59 -4.89 -17.20
CA GLU A 3 -22.58 -5.00 -18.27
C GLU A 3 -21.46 -6.01 -17.95
N ILE A 4 -21.13 -6.17 -16.67
CA ILE A 4 -20.13 -7.15 -16.21
C ILE A 4 -20.70 -8.56 -16.30
N LEU A 5 -22.00 -8.74 -16.01
CA LEU A 5 -22.67 -10.04 -16.14
C LEU A 5 -22.80 -10.45 -17.62
N LYS A 6 -23.08 -9.50 -18.53
CA LYS A 6 -23.06 -9.75 -19.98
C LYS A 6 -21.67 -10.14 -20.48
N MET A 7 -20.63 -9.49 -19.99
CA MET A 7 -19.25 -9.84 -20.33
C MET A 7 -18.87 -11.23 -19.80
N PHE A 8 -19.37 -11.60 -18.61
CA PHE A 8 -19.16 -12.94 -18.02
C PHE A 8 -19.90 -14.04 -18.79
N VAL A 9 -21.15 -13.79 -19.21
CA VAL A 9 -21.94 -14.72 -20.03
C VAL A 9 -21.33 -14.87 -21.43
N ALA A 10 -20.88 -13.77 -22.04
CA ALA A 10 -20.19 -13.81 -23.32
C ALA A 10 -18.86 -14.56 -23.23
N LEU A 11 -18.11 -14.41 -22.14
CA LEU A 11 -16.86 -15.14 -21.91
C LEU A 11 -17.10 -16.65 -21.70
N ILE A 12 -18.18 -17.02 -20.99
CA ILE A 12 -18.60 -18.41 -20.79
C ILE A 12 -19.07 -19.05 -22.10
N GLU A 13 -19.77 -18.31 -22.96
CA GLU A 13 -20.15 -18.79 -24.30
C GLU A 13 -18.95 -18.99 -25.21
N ILE A 14 -17.97 -18.08 -25.18
CA ILE A 14 -16.71 -18.21 -25.93
C ILE A 14 -15.88 -19.41 -25.43
N LEU A 15 -16.03 -19.80 -24.15
CA LEU A 15 -15.34 -20.92 -23.51
C LEU A 15 -16.05 -22.28 -23.66
N LYS A 16 -17.21 -22.37 -24.34
CA LYS A 16 -17.78 -23.66 -24.74
C LYS A 16 -16.92 -24.28 -25.84
N LEU A 17 -15.87 -24.99 -25.42
CA LEU A 17 -15.05 -25.82 -26.29
C LEU A 17 -15.92 -26.88 -26.99
N PRO A 18 -15.62 -27.22 -28.26
CA PRO A 18 -16.41 -28.17 -29.03
C PRO A 18 -16.32 -29.56 -28.40
N VAL A 19 -17.48 -30.22 -28.31
CA VAL A 19 -17.57 -31.66 -28.07
C VAL A 19 -16.95 -32.35 -29.28
N ILE A 20 -15.74 -32.89 -29.13
CA ILE A 20 -15.05 -33.64 -30.19
C ILE A 20 -15.11 -35.14 -29.86
N ASP A 21 -15.72 -35.88 -30.80
CA ASP A 21 -15.92 -37.32 -30.79
C ASP A 21 -14.61 -38.13 -30.65
N LYS A 22 -14.75 -39.29 -30.00
CA LYS A 22 -13.68 -40.26 -29.75
C LYS A 22 -13.08 -40.81 -31.05
N SER A 23 -11.80 -40.52 -31.29
CA SER A 23 -10.93 -41.35 -32.14
C SER A 23 -9.44 -41.20 -31.76
N ASN A 24 -8.88 -42.32 -31.26
CA ASN A 24 -7.48 -42.77 -31.24
C ASN A 24 -6.35 -41.97 -30.52
N GLY A 25 -5.98 -42.45 -29.33
CA GLY A 25 -4.62 -42.90 -28.96
C GLY A 25 -3.47 -41.90 -28.78
N SER A 26 -3.27 -40.94 -29.69
CA SER A 26 -2.11 -40.03 -29.68
C SER A 26 -2.42 -38.62 -29.14
N ASN A 27 -3.70 -38.33 -28.88
CA ASN A 27 -4.19 -37.00 -28.51
C ASN A 27 -4.15 -36.70 -27.00
N PHE A 28 -3.78 -37.64 -26.14
CA PHE A 28 -3.87 -37.40 -24.69
C PHE A 28 -2.81 -36.42 -24.16
N SER A 29 -1.59 -36.45 -24.72
CA SER A 29 -0.51 -35.51 -24.37
C SER A 29 -0.73 -34.11 -24.96
N SER A 30 -1.30 -34.01 -26.16
CA SER A 30 -1.63 -32.73 -26.79
C SER A 30 -2.84 -32.06 -26.10
N VAL A 31 -3.89 -32.82 -25.78
CA VAL A 31 -5.09 -32.29 -25.09
C VAL A 31 -4.77 -31.84 -23.66
N SER A 32 -3.94 -32.59 -22.92
CA SER A 32 -3.49 -32.17 -21.59
C SER A 32 -2.65 -30.90 -21.65
N SER A 33 -1.77 -30.77 -22.64
CA SER A 33 -0.98 -29.54 -22.85
C SER A 33 -1.88 -28.34 -23.16
N VAL A 34 -2.84 -28.47 -24.08
CA VAL A 34 -3.77 -27.38 -24.45
C VAL A 34 -4.66 -26.97 -23.27
N ALA A 35 -5.11 -27.92 -22.44
CA ALA A 35 -5.87 -27.60 -21.24
C ALA A 35 -5.03 -26.84 -20.18
N VAL A 36 -3.75 -27.18 -20.03
CA VAL A 36 -2.83 -26.45 -19.14
C VAL A 36 -2.60 -25.02 -19.63
N PHE A 37 -2.41 -24.82 -20.94
CA PHE A 37 -2.25 -23.47 -21.49
C PHE A 37 -3.53 -22.64 -21.37
N SER A 38 -4.70 -23.22 -21.66
CA SER A 38 -6.00 -22.55 -21.53
C SER A 38 -6.29 -22.13 -20.08
N SER A 39 -6.03 -23.01 -19.12
CA SER A 39 -6.20 -22.70 -17.70
C SER A 39 -5.21 -21.62 -17.22
N ALA A 40 -3.96 -21.63 -17.70
CA ALA A 40 -2.99 -20.57 -17.39
C ALA A 40 -3.45 -19.20 -17.93
N ILE A 41 -3.93 -19.14 -19.17
CA ILE A 41 -4.46 -17.91 -19.78
C ILE A 41 -5.68 -17.40 -19.00
N PHE A 42 -6.57 -18.31 -18.58
CA PHE A 42 -7.73 -17.96 -17.77
C PHE A 42 -7.34 -17.38 -16.40
N VAL A 43 -6.35 -17.97 -15.73
CA VAL A 43 -5.84 -17.43 -14.45
C VAL A 43 -5.19 -16.05 -14.65
N VAL A 44 -4.38 -15.87 -15.69
CA VAL A 44 -3.73 -14.58 -16.00
C VAL A 44 -4.76 -13.51 -16.31
N THR A 45 -5.81 -13.83 -17.07
CA THR A 45 -6.90 -12.89 -17.36
C THR A 45 -7.70 -12.53 -16.12
N LEU A 46 -7.99 -13.48 -15.22
CA LEU A 46 -8.61 -13.19 -13.93
C LEU A 46 -7.74 -12.27 -13.06
N ILE A 47 -6.43 -12.49 -13.01
CA ILE A 47 -5.48 -11.63 -12.28
C ILE A 47 -5.46 -10.22 -12.89
N LEU A 48 -5.45 -10.10 -14.22
CA LEU A 48 -5.48 -8.82 -14.91
C LEU A 48 -6.78 -8.05 -14.65
N ILE A 49 -7.93 -8.72 -14.74
CA ILE A 49 -9.24 -8.14 -14.39
C ILE A 49 -9.23 -7.67 -12.93
N ARG A 50 -8.68 -8.48 -12.03
CA ARG A 50 -8.57 -8.13 -10.61
C ARG A 50 -7.65 -6.94 -10.37
N LEU A 51 -6.51 -6.89 -11.06
CA LEU A 51 -5.56 -5.77 -11.00
C LEU A 51 -6.23 -4.46 -11.48
N LEU A 52 -6.90 -4.50 -12.63
CA LEU A 52 -7.63 -3.36 -13.18
C LEU A 52 -8.76 -2.91 -12.24
N TYR A 53 -9.50 -3.86 -11.66
CA TYR A 53 -10.53 -3.58 -10.67
C TYR A 53 -9.95 -2.88 -9.43
N VAL A 54 -8.82 -3.39 -8.90
CA VAL A 54 -8.14 -2.77 -7.75
C VAL A 54 -7.68 -1.35 -8.07
N ILE A 55 -7.07 -1.15 -9.24
CA ILE A 55 -6.64 0.18 -9.70
C ILE A 55 -7.82 1.14 -9.86
N TYR A 56 -8.96 0.65 -10.37
CA TYR A 56 -10.19 1.43 -10.50
C TYR A 56 -10.76 1.80 -9.12
N CYS A 57 -10.80 0.86 -8.19
CA CYS A 57 -11.32 1.05 -6.85
C CYS A 57 -10.43 1.91 -5.94
N ASN A 58 -9.10 1.95 -6.17
CA ASN A 58 -8.17 2.83 -5.43
C ASN A 58 -8.59 4.31 -5.48
N SER A 59 -9.42 4.71 -6.45
CA SER A 59 -9.90 6.10 -6.60
C SER A 59 -11.15 6.42 -5.77
N ARG A 60 -11.78 5.42 -5.14
CA ARG A 60 -12.99 5.66 -4.34
C ARG A 60 -12.61 5.92 -2.88
N PRO A 61 -13.16 6.98 -2.26
CA PRO A 61 -12.94 7.19 -0.83
C PRO A 61 -13.43 5.95 -0.07
N LEU A 62 -12.65 5.54 0.94
CA LEU A 62 -13.00 4.45 1.85
C LEU A 62 -14.48 4.57 2.21
N SER A 63 -15.26 3.55 1.80
CA SER A 63 -16.70 3.48 2.05
C SER A 63 -16.98 3.74 3.52
N LYS A 64 -18.12 4.39 3.81
CA LYS A 64 -18.62 4.96 5.08
C LYS A 64 -18.69 3.97 6.27
N ARG A 65 -17.64 3.19 6.55
CA ARG A 65 -17.36 2.57 7.86
C ARG A 65 -16.86 3.67 8.80
N ALA A 66 -17.71 4.66 9.03
CA ALA A 66 -17.38 5.83 9.83
C ALA A 66 -17.38 5.56 11.35
N SER A 67 -17.74 4.34 11.78
CA SER A 67 -18.06 4.05 13.18
C SER A 67 -17.07 3.11 13.89
N LYS A 68 -16.13 2.47 13.19
CA LYS A 68 -15.18 1.54 13.83
C LYS A 68 -13.74 2.05 13.75
N PRO A 69 -12.95 1.91 14.81
CA PRO A 69 -11.54 2.27 14.80
C PRO A 69 -10.79 1.35 13.84
N VAL A 70 -9.90 1.92 13.02
CA VAL A 70 -9.16 1.19 11.97
C VAL A 70 -7.69 1.03 12.35
N SER A 71 -7.16 -0.19 12.19
CA SER A 71 -5.75 -0.46 12.47
C SER A 71 -4.85 0.29 11.49
N THR A 72 -3.97 1.12 12.03
CA THR A 72 -3.22 2.10 11.24
C THR A 72 -1.72 1.88 11.39
N LEU A 73 -1.05 1.67 10.27
CA LEU A 73 0.39 1.59 10.15
C LEU A 73 0.96 2.95 9.78
N ILE A 74 1.82 3.50 10.63
CA ILE A 74 2.46 4.78 10.45
C ILE A 74 3.94 4.52 10.18
N ILE A 75 4.41 4.95 9.02
CA ILE A 75 5.80 4.79 8.61
C ILE A 75 6.51 6.12 8.85
N LEU A 76 7.44 6.12 9.79
CA LEU A 76 8.28 7.26 10.13
C LEU A 76 9.52 7.28 9.23
N GLY A 77 9.76 8.41 8.59
CA GLY A 77 11.07 8.75 8.04
C GLY A 77 12.05 9.14 9.14
N SER A 78 13.25 9.59 8.74
CA SER A 78 14.24 10.15 9.67
C SER A 78 14.33 11.67 9.58
N GLY A 79 14.57 12.31 10.73
CA GLY A 79 14.80 13.75 10.81
C GLY A 79 13.54 14.56 10.52
N GLY A 80 13.58 15.39 9.48
CA GLY A 80 12.46 16.26 9.09
C GLY A 80 11.18 15.48 8.80
N HIS A 81 11.27 14.36 8.06
CA HIS A 81 10.11 13.50 7.80
C HIS A 81 9.45 12.96 9.06
N THR A 82 10.20 12.70 10.13
CA THR A 82 9.60 12.28 11.41
C THR A 82 8.74 13.41 11.98
N ALA A 83 9.29 14.62 12.04
CA ALA A 83 8.57 15.79 12.55
C ALA A 83 7.31 16.07 11.72
N GLU A 84 7.42 15.95 10.39
CA GLU A 84 6.28 16.08 9.48
C GLU A 84 5.15 15.10 9.82
N MET A 85 5.49 13.83 10.01
CA MET A 85 4.50 12.79 10.32
C MET A 85 3.88 13.00 11.69
N LEU A 86 4.67 13.37 12.71
CA LEU A 86 4.17 13.60 14.06
C LEU A 86 3.21 14.81 14.11
N ASN A 87 3.53 15.90 13.40
CA ASN A 87 2.65 17.06 13.29
C ASN A 87 1.32 16.69 12.61
N LEU A 88 1.37 15.88 11.55
CA LEU A 88 0.16 15.38 10.89
C LEU A 88 -0.70 14.55 11.85
N LEU A 89 -0.09 13.66 12.64
CA LEU A 89 -0.80 12.83 13.61
C LEU A 89 -1.41 13.63 14.77
N ALA A 90 -0.82 14.75 15.14
CA ALA A 90 -1.36 15.63 16.18
C ALA A 90 -2.73 16.22 15.78
N VAL A 91 -2.92 16.49 14.48
CA VAL A 91 -4.15 17.07 13.91
C VAL A 91 -5.15 16.00 13.44
N LEU A 92 -4.67 14.81 13.08
CA LEU A 92 -5.51 13.69 12.66
C LEU A 92 -6.48 13.27 13.78
N GLN A 93 -7.73 12.94 13.45
CA GLN A 93 -8.73 12.46 14.44
C GLN A 93 -8.31 11.13 15.07
N LYS A 94 -7.70 11.20 16.25
CA LYS A 94 -6.97 10.12 16.93
C LYS A 94 -7.84 8.87 17.16
N ASP A 95 -9.09 9.08 17.61
CA ASP A 95 -10.05 8.03 17.96
C ASP A 95 -10.40 7.09 16.80
N ARG A 96 -10.21 7.53 15.54
CA ARG A 96 -10.56 6.74 14.36
C ARG A 96 -9.47 5.77 13.93
N PHE A 97 -8.21 6.01 14.29
CA PHE A 97 -7.05 5.31 13.73
C PHE A 97 -6.36 4.38 14.72
N GLU A 98 -7.09 3.89 15.72
CA GLU A 98 -6.61 2.93 16.70
C GLU A 98 -6.90 1.48 16.29
N PRO A 99 -6.02 0.50 16.57
CA PRO A 99 -4.68 0.64 17.16
C PRO A 99 -3.63 1.15 16.16
N ARG A 100 -2.62 1.87 16.68
CA ARG A 100 -1.53 2.48 15.92
C ARG A 100 -0.24 1.66 16.00
N PHE A 101 0.38 1.44 14.84
CA PHE A 101 1.66 0.76 14.70
C PHE A 101 2.68 1.70 14.07
N TYR A 102 3.73 2.02 14.81
CA TYR A 102 4.81 2.89 14.34
C TYR A 102 5.97 2.06 13.83
N ILE A 103 6.37 2.30 12.59
CA ILE A 103 7.56 1.71 11.98
C ILE A 103 8.58 2.80 11.70
N ALA A 104 9.82 2.62 12.16
CA ALA A 104 10.95 3.44 11.75
C ALA A 104 12.10 2.58 11.18
N GLY A 105 12.99 3.21 10.43
CA GLY A 105 14.20 2.54 9.95
C GLY A 105 15.07 2.04 11.12
N ALA A 106 15.70 0.87 10.96
CA ALA A 106 16.50 0.24 12.01
C ALA A 106 17.65 1.12 12.52
N THR A 107 18.19 1.99 11.65
CA THR A 107 19.25 2.96 11.96
C THR A 107 18.74 4.23 12.65
N ASP A 108 17.42 4.38 12.81
CA ASP A 108 16.79 5.59 13.37
C ASP A 108 16.09 5.31 14.70
N ASN A 109 16.88 5.40 15.78
CA ASN A 109 16.38 5.21 17.14
C ASN A 109 15.59 6.44 17.65
N MET A 110 15.94 7.65 17.18
CA MET A 110 15.34 8.89 17.67
C MET A 110 13.88 9.02 17.22
N SER A 111 13.54 8.56 16.01
CA SER A 111 12.18 8.68 15.50
C SER A 111 11.15 7.89 16.31
N LEU A 112 11.50 6.67 16.75
CA LEU A 112 10.62 5.88 17.61
C LEU A 112 10.45 6.50 18.98
N GLN A 113 11.53 7.05 19.57
CA GLN A 113 11.44 7.75 20.85
C GLN A 113 10.51 8.96 20.77
N LYS A 114 10.60 9.76 19.70
CA LYS A 114 9.69 10.91 19.49
C LYS A 114 8.23 10.47 19.36
N ALA A 115 7.97 9.37 18.65
CA ALA A 115 6.61 8.82 18.54
C ALA A 115 6.09 8.29 19.88
N GLN A 116 6.96 7.67 20.70
CA GLN A 116 6.60 7.24 22.06
C GLN A 116 6.23 8.43 22.94
N LEU A 117 7.02 9.50 22.90
CA LEU A 117 6.72 10.73 23.67
C LEU A 117 5.39 11.34 23.25
N LEU A 118 5.08 11.36 21.95
CA LEU A 118 3.77 11.81 21.45
C LEU A 118 2.65 10.94 22.02
N GLU A 119 2.77 9.61 21.95
CA GLU A 119 1.74 8.72 22.51
C GLU A 119 1.54 8.92 24.03
N ILE A 120 2.62 9.13 24.77
CA ILE A 120 2.56 9.43 26.21
C ILE A 120 1.83 10.75 26.47
N SER A 121 2.13 11.82 25.73
CA SER A 121 1.44 13.10 25.89
C SER A 121 -0.04 12.99 25.54
N LEU A 122 -0.39 12.18 24.54
CA LEU A 122 -1.78 11.93 24.15
C LEU A 122 -2.56 11.13 25.20
N ILE A 123 -1.92 10.18 25.88
CA ILE A 123 -2.54 9.43 26.97
C ILE A 123 -2.76 10.33 28.19
N ALA A 124 -1.79 11.19 28.51
CA ALA A 124 -1.89 12.14 29.61
C ALA A 124 -3.06 13.13 29.44
N GLU A 125 -3.31 13.59 28.21
CA GLU A 125 -4.48 14.44 27.89
C GLU A 125 -5.82 13.68 28.00
N ASN A 126 -5.83 12.36 27.73
CA ASN A 126 -7.04 11.55 27.65
C ASN A 126 -7.17 10.56 28.84
N ALA A 127 -7.10 11.09 30.06
CA ALA A 127 -7.05 10.35 31.33
C ALA A 127 -8.20 9.33 31.62
N THR A 128 -9.19 9.20 30.74
CA THR A 128 -10.39 8.35 30.92
C THR A 128 -10.41 7.10 30.05
N ARG A 129 -9.42 6.86 29.18
CA ARG A 129 -9.45 5.72 28.23
C ARG A 129 -8.36 4.70 28.52
N VAL A 130 -8.74 3.42 28.44
CA VAL A 130 -7.83 2.28 28.52
C VAL A 130 -6.77 2.42 27.41
N PRO A 131 -5.47 2.36 27.71
CA PRO A 131 -4.43 2.56 26.70
C PRO A 131 -4.45 1.39 25.72
N ASN A 132 -4.94 1.62 24.51
CA ASN A 132 -4.69 0.70 23.40
C ASN A 132 -3.22 0.87 23.01
N THR A 133 -2.36 -0.04 23.49
CA THR A 133 -0.91 0.06 23.41
C THR A 133 -0.44 0.27 21.97
N ALA A 134 0.02 1.48 21.66
CA ALA A 134 0.73 1.76 20.42
C ALA A 134 1.95 0.84 20.33
N GLN A 135 2.12 0.15 19.21
CA GLN A 135 3.24 -0.76 19.02
C GLN A 135 4.33 -0.08 18.19
N PHE A 136 5.57 -0.24 18.62
CA PHE A 136 6.74 0.35 17.98
C PHE A 136 7.62 -0.75 17.41
N MET A 137 7.94 -0.65 16.12
CA MET A 137 8.66 -1.67 15.39
C MET A 137 9.75 -1.02 14.52
N LYS A 138 10.81 -1.76 14.26
CA LYS A 138 11.89 -1.35 13.36
C LYS A 138 11.79 -2.10 12.05
N ILE A 139 12.24 -1.49 10.97
CA ILE A 139 12.35 -2.13 9.65
C ILE A 139 13.71 -1.81 9.04
N TYR A 140 14.28 -2.75 8.29
CA TYR A 140 15.48 -2.47 7.50
C TYR A 140 15.22 -1.40 6.44
N ARG A 141 16.18 -0.51 6.24
CA ARG A 141 16.10 0.48 5.16
C ARG A 141 16.39 -0.18 3.83
N SER A 142 15.64 0.20 2.81
CA SER A 142 15.85 -0.29 1.43
C SER A 142 17.18 0.19 0.86
N ARG A 143 17.62 1.39 1.24
CA ARG A 143 18.90 1.98 0.82
C ARG A 143 19.42 2.91 1.91
N GLU A 144 20.71 2.80 2.23
CA GLU A 144 21.37 3.76 3.11
C GLU A 144 21.90 4.98 2.33
N VAL A 145 22.09 6.10 3.03
CA VAL A 145 22.59 7.33 2.42
C VAL A 145 24.01 7.10 1.90
N GLY A 146 24.25 7.36 0.61
CA GLY A 146 25.54 7.12 -0.04
C GLY A 146 25.71 5.73 -0.67
N GLN A 147 24.75 4.82 -0.50
CA GLN A 147 24.82 3.49 -1.11
C GLN A 147 24.55 3.55 -2.64
N SER A 148 25.30 2.74 -3.40
CA SER A 148 25.13 2.60 -4.86
C SER A 148 23.79 1.97 -5.23
N TYR A 149 23.23 2.34 -6.38
CA TYR A 149 21.93 1.83 -6.84
C TYR A 149 21.92 0.30 -7.02
N ILE A 150 23.02 -0.31 -7.44
CA ILE A 150 23.10 -1.76 -7.67
C ILE A 150 23.03 -2.51 -6.34
N THR A 151 23.87 -2.14 -5.37
CA THR A 151 23.85 -2.78 -4.04
C THR A 151 22.54 -2.51 -3.30
N SER A 152 21.87 -1.40 -3.61
CA SER A 152 20.57 -1.08 -3.03
C SER A 152 19.46 -2.07 -3.40
N VAL A 153 19.59 -2.80 -4.52
CA VAL A 153 18.62 -3.83 -4.90
C VAL A 153 18.60 -4.94 -3.86
N TRP A 154 19.79 -5.41 -3.44
CA TRP A 154 19.90 -6.48 -2.45
C TRP A 154 19.35 -6.07 -1.08
N THR A 155 19.71 -4.88 -0.59
CA THR A 155 19.17 -4.37 0.67
C THR A 155 17.66 -4.11 0.59
N THR A 156 17.14 -3.73 -0.59
CA THR A 156 15.70 -3.60 -0.82
C THR A 156 14.99 -4.95 -0.75
N LEU A 157 15.57 -6.04 -1.26
CA LEU A 157 15.00 -7.39 -1.15
C LEU A 157 14.95 -7.86 0.30
N ILE A 158 16.02 -7.66 1.08
CA ILE A 158 16.02 -7.99 2.52
C ILE A 158 14.95 -7.17 3.25
N ALA A 159 14.86 -5.87 2.96
CA ALA A 159 13.81 -5.01 3.51
C ALA A 159 12.40 -5.47 3.11
N MET A 160 12.23 -6.01 1.90
CA MET A 160 10.96 -6.56 1.42
C MET A 160 10.54 -7.81 2.19
N VAL A 161 11.46 -8.75 2.44
CA VAL A 161 11.16 -9.95 3.24
C VAL A 161 10.77 -9.57 4.66
N HIS A 162 11.50 -8.65 5.27
CA HIS A 162 11.17 -8.16 6.61
C HIS A 162 9.84 -7.39 6.63
N ALA A 163 9.58 -6.55 5.62
CA ALA A 163 8.30 -5.86 5.44
C ALA A 163 7.14 -6.86 5.29
N LEU A 164 7.35 -7.98 4.60
CA LEU A 164 6.32 -9.00 4.38
C LEU A 164 5.92 -9.64 5.69
N TRP A 165 6.89 -10.03 6.51
CA TRP A 165 6.64 -10.55 7.84
C TRP A 165 5.86 -9.55 8.71
N LEU A 166 6.25 -8.27 8.70
CA LEU A 166 5.54 -7.20 9.42
C LEU A 166 4.09 -7.03 8.94
N MET A 167 3.86 -7.01 7.63
CA MET A 167 2.53 -6.83 7.05
C MET A 167 1.58 -7.99 7.37
N ILE A 168 2.09 -9.22 7.41
CA ILE A 168 1.32 -10.41 7.80
C ILE A 168 0.99 -10.39 9.30
N LYS A 169 1.93 -9.93 10.13
CA LYS A 169 1.76 -9.85 11.60
C LYS A 169 0.78 -8.75 12.00
N ILE A 170 0.97 -7.52 11.49
CA ILE A 170 0.20 -6.34 11.89
C ILE A 170 -1.18 -6.30 11.23
N ARG A 171 -1.27 -6.73 9.97
CA ARG A 171 -2.48 -6.65 9.13
C ARG A 171 -3.15 -5.27 9.17
N PRO A 172 -2.47 -4.20 8.76
CA PRO A 172 -3.06 -2.86 8.80
C PRO A 172 -4.22 -2.70 7.81
N GLU A 173 -5.21 -1.89 8.17
CA GLU A 173 -6.27 -1.42 7.29
C GLU A 173 -5.89 -0.12 6.59
N VAL A 174 -5.12 0.72 7.29
CA VAL A 174 -4.63 2.00 6.80
C VAL A 174 -3.12 2.05 6.90
N ILE A 175 -2.46 2.56 5.88
CA ILE A 175 -1.02 2.82 5.86
C ILE A 175 -0.82 4.30 5.58
N LEU A 176 -0.15 4.99 6.50
CA LEU A 176 0.22 6.39 6.38
C LEU A 176 1.74 6.51 6.27
N CYS A 177 2.21 7.18 5.21
CA CYS A 177 3.64 7.31 4.95
C CYS A 177 4.00 8.62 4.25
N ASN A 178 5.23 9.11 4.50
CA ASN A 178 5.69 10.40 3.98
C ASN A 178 7.08 10.36 3.33
N GLY A 179 7.21 9.73 2.18
CA GLY A 179 8.40 9.87 1.33
C GLY A 179 9.75 9.24 1.72
N PRO A 180 10.01 8.56 2.86
CA PRO A 180 11.26 7.82 2.98
C PRO A 180 11.27 6.63 2.01
N GLY A 181 12.43 6.22 1.51
CA GLY A 181 12.55 5.01 0.67
C GLY A 181 12.02 3.75 1.37
N THR A 182 12.08 3.73 2.71
CA THR A 182 11.59 2.66 3.59
C THR A 182 10.09 2.37 3.45
N CYS A 183 9.28 3.32 2.95
CA CYS A 183 7.84 3.07 2.78
C CYS A 183 7.52 2.21 1.55
N ILE A 184 8.42 2.13 0.57
CA ILE A 184 8.16 1.46 -0.70
C ILE A 184 7.89 -0.04 -0.54
N PRO A 185 8.71 -0.81 0.20
CA PRO A 185 8.44 -2.24 0.40
C PRO A 185 7.09 -2.50 1.08
N LEU A 186 6.76 -1.74 2.12
CA LEU A 186 5.49 -1.88 2.85
C LEU A 186 4.28 -1.57 1.96
N CYS A 187 4.35 -0.48 1.18
CA CYS A 187 3.30 -0.10 0.24
C CYS A 187 3.17 -1.12 -0.90
N ALA A 188 4.28 -1.69 -1.38
CA ALA A 188 4.27 -2.71 -2.43
C ALA A 188 3.57 -3.99 -1.97
N ILE A 189 3.90 -4.47 -0.78
CA ILE A 189 3.28 -5.66 -0.22
C ILE A 189 1.79 -5.44 0.04
N ALA A 190 1.42 -4.26 0.57
CA ALA A 190 0.03 -3.89 0.75
C ALA A 190 -0.76 -3.87 -0.57
N PHE A 191 -0.15 -3.35 -1.65
CA PHE A 191 -0.75 -3.38 -2.98
C PHE A 191 -0.87 -4.82 -3.52
N ILE A 192 0.16 -5.65 -3.37
CA ILE A 192 0.12 -7.07 -3.76
C ILE A 192 -0.99 -7.81 -3.01
N PHE A 193 -1.13 -7.60 -1.70
CA PHE A 193 -2.20 -8.20 -0.89
C PHE A 193 -3.59 -7.77 -1.36
N LYS A 194 -3.73 -6.51 -1.81
CA LYS A 194 -4.98 -6.00 -2.38
C LYS A 194 -5.31 -6.71 -3.70
N VAL A 195 -4.33 -6.87 -4.59
CA VAL A 195 -4.47 -7.58 -5.87
C VAL A 195 -4.79 -9.06 -5.66
N LEU A 196 -4.08 -9.75 -4.77
CA LEU A 196 -4.31 -11.15 -4.43
C LEU A 196 -5.62 -11.39 -3.64
N GLY A 197 -6.31 -10.33 -3.21
CA GLY A 197 -7.55 -10.45 -2.44
C GLY A 197 -7.36 -10.90 -0.99
N ILE A 198 -6.12 -10.92 -0.50
CA ILE A 198 -5.79 -11.30 0.88
C ILE A 198 -6.32 -10.25 1.86
N ARG A 199 -6.00 -8.97 1.60
CA ARG A 199 -6.43 -7.86 2.45
C ARG A 199 -6.51 -6.55 1.68
N TRP A 200 -7.54 -5.77 1.96
CA TRP A 200 -7.65 -4.41 1.45
C TRP A 200 -7.03 -3.43 2.45
N SER A 201 -5.82 -2.95 2.15
CA SER A 201 -5.16 -1.90 2.91
C SER A 201 -5.16 -0.60 2.10
N SER A 202 -5.65 0.48 2.71
CA SER A 202 -5.67 1.81 2.10
C SER A 202 -4.37 2.55 2.37
N ILE A 203 -3.69 2.95 1.31
CA ILE A 203 -2.38 3.59 1.33
C ILE A 203 -2.57 5.09 1.11
N PHE A 204 -2.28 5.86 2.16
CA PHE A 204 -2.26 7.31 2.15
C PHE A 204 -0.81 7.78 2.18
N TYR A 205 -0.42 8.44 1.09
CA TYR A 205 0.91 9.00 0.96
C TYR A 205 0.83 10.52 1.06
N VAL A 206 1.61 11.11 1.96
CA VAL A 206 1.72 12.56 2.10
C VAL A 206 3.11 12.98 1.64
N GLU A 207 3.19 13.75 0.56
CA GLU A 207 4.48 14.26 0.08
C GLU A 207 5.03 15.32 1.05
N SER A 208 6.35 15.30 1.21
CA SER A 208 7.06 16.20 2.13
C SER A 208 6.95 17.66 1.70
N ILE A 209 6.92 18.57 2.67
CA ILE A 209 6.82 20.01 2.40
C ILE A 209 8.05 20.53 1.65
N ALA A 210 9.20 19.88 1.81
CA ALA A 210 10.44 20.22 1.11
C ALA A 210 10.36 19.98 -0.42
N ARG A 211 9.33 19.26 -0.91
CA ARG A 211 9.16 18.97 -2.33
C ARG A 211 8.19 19.97 -2.97
N VAL A 212 8.74 21.07 -3.47
CA VAL A 212 7.96 22.14 -4.12
C VAL A 212 7.75 21.89 -5.62
N ARG A 213 8.81 21.48 -6.33
CA ARG A 213 8.82 21.46 -7.81
C ARG A 213 8.43 20.11 -8.43
N ARG A 214 8.86 19.02 -7.80
CA ARG A 214 8.68 17.63 -8.28
C ARG A 214 8.46 16.70 -7.09
N LEU A 215 7.70 15.62 -7.31
CA LEU A 215 7.52 14.57 -6.31
C LEU A 215 8.87 13.94 -5.94
N SER A 216 8.95 13.41 -4.72
CA SER A 216 10.08 12.57 -4.33
C SER A 216 10.13 11.29 -5.19
N LEU A 217 11.26 10.59 -5.21
CA LEU A 217 11.36 9.32 -5.95
C LEU A 217 10.31 8.31 -5.45
N SER A 218 10.11 8.24 -4.13
CA SER A 218 9.09 7.39 -3.52
C SER A 218 7.68 7.81 -3.95
N GLY A 219 7.36 9.11 -3.88
CA GLY A 219 6.07 9.65 -4.29
C GLY A 219 5.79 9.43 -5.77
N LEU A 220 6.81 9.63 -6.62
CA LEU A 220 6.73 9.37 -8.05
C LEU A 220 6.49 7.89 -8.36
N LEU A 221 7.15 6.98 -7.64
CA LEU A 221 6.97 5.54 -7.81
C LEU A 221 5.55 5.12 -7.41
N LEU A 222 5.09 5.54 -6.24
CA LEU A 222 3.73 5.26 -5.76
C LEU A 222 2.66 5.85 -6.68
N TYR A 223 2.90 7.05 -7.22
CA TYR A 223 2.02 7.69 -8.20
C TYR A 223 1.97 6.88 -9.50
N LYS A 224 3.12 6.60 -10.13
CA LYS A 224 3.19 5.92 -11.44
C LYS A 224 2.66 4.49 -11.37
N LEU A 225 3.04 3.73 -10.35
CA LEU A 225 2.59 2.35 -10.15
C LEU A 225 1.15 2.23 -9.60
N ARG A 226 0.49 3.37 -9.33
CA ARG A 226 -0.87 3.42 -8.76
C ARG A 226 -1.02 2.63 -7.46
N MET A 227 0.03 2.59 -6.66
CA MET A 227 0.04 1.86 -5.40
C MET A 227 -0.69 2.63 -4.30
N ALA A 228 -0.50 3.95 -4.25
CA ALA A 228 -1.20 4.81 -3.30
C ALA A 228 -2.66 5.00 -3.73
N ASP A 229 -3.58 4.79 -2.79
CA ASP A 229 -5.01 5.10 -2.99
C ASP A 229 -5.20 6.62 -3.02
N GLN A 230 -4.57 7.31 -2.07
CA GLN A 230 -4.60 8.77 -1.99
C GLN A 230 -3.19 9.30 -1.84
N LEU A 231 -2.86 10.26 -2.70
CA LEU A 231 -1.58 10.95 -2.69
C LEU A 231 -1.84 12.43 -2.42
N TYR A 232 -1.34 12.92 -1.29
CA TYR A 232 -1.48 14.30 -0.86
C TYR A 232 -0.23 15.11 -1.16
N VAL A 233 -0.43 16.32 -1.68
CA VAL A 233 0.64 17.28 -1.97
C VAL A 233 0.37 18.60 -1.26
N GLN A 234 1.44 19.24 -0.81
CA GLN A 234 1.36 20.50 -0.06
C GLN A 234 1.55 21.75 -0.92
N TRP A 235 1.80 21.58 -2.22
CA TRP A 235 2.04 22.66 -3.18
C TRP A 235 1.09 22.56 -4.38
N PRO A 236 0.42 23.65 -4.78
CA PRO A 236 -0.54 23.61 -5.89
C PRO A 236 0.14 23.30 -7.23
N GLN A 237 1.40 23.70 -7.40
CA GLN A 237 2.18 23.41 -8.62
C GLN A 237 2.36 21.90 -8.83
N LEU A 238 2.46 21.12 -7.75
CA LEU A 238 2.52 19.66 -7.85
C LEU A 238 1.17 19.07 -8.28
N GLN A 239 0.05 19.59 -7.77
CA GLN A 239 -1.26 19.13 -8.20
C GLN A 239 -1.48 19.39 -9.70
N HIS A 240 -1.04 20.55 -10.20
CA HIS A 240 -1.12 20.86 -11.62
C HIS A 240 -0.30 19.90 -12.49
N GLN A 241 0.89 19.49 -12.03
CA GLN A 241 1.72 18.51 -12.74
C GLN A 241 1.22 17.06 -12.57
N TYR A 242 0.56 16.76 -11.45
CA TYR A 242 0.09 15.44 -11.07
C TYR A 242 -1.40 15.50 -10.71
N PRO A 243 -2.32 15.50 -11.68
CA PRO A 243 -3.75 15.78 -11.44
C PRO A 243 -4.46 14.79 -10.50
N ARG A 244 -3.90 13.59 -10.30
CA ARG A 244 -4.44 12.61 -9.34
C ARG A 244 -4.00 12.86 -7.89
N ALA A 245 -3.06 13.78 -7.68
CA ALA A 245 -2.67 14.21 -6.35
C ALA A 245 -3.71 15.17 -5.78
N ILE A 246 -3.95 15.09 -4.48
CA ILE A 246 -4.89 15.95 -3.77
C ILE A 246 -4.08 17.04 -3.08
N TYR A 247 -4.32 18.29 -3.45
CA TYR A 247 -3.73 19.42 -2.74
C TYR A 247 -4.45 19.65 -1.41
N VAL A 248 -3.68 19.72 -0.33
CA VAL A 248 -4.19 19.88 1.05
C VAL A 248 -3.63 21.12 1.75
N GLY A 249 -2.89 21.96 1.05
CA GLY A 249 -2.20 23.08 1.66
C GLY A 249 -0.99 22.66 2.50
N ARG A 250 -0.48 23.60 3.29
CA ARG A 250 0.62 23.37 4.22
C ARG A 250 0.03 22.74 5.48
N LEU A 251 0.40 21.49 5.74
CA LEU A 251 -0.07 20.71 6.90
C LEU A 251 0.77 20.97 8.16
N MET A 252 1.71 21.91 8.08
CA MET A 252 2.69 22.29 9.11
C MET A 252 2.91 23.80 9.10
#